data_AF-A0A7X5WX89-F1
#
_entry.id   AF-A0A7X5WX89-F1
#
_cell.length_a   1.000
_cell.length_b   1.000
_cell.length_c   1.000
_cell.angle_alpha   90.00
_cell.angle_beta   90.00
_cell.angle_gamma   90.00
#
_symmetry.space_group_name_H-M   'P 1'
#
loop_
_entity.id
_entity.type
_entity.pdbx_description
1 polymer ?
#
loop_
_entity_poly.entity_id
_entity_poly.type
_entity_poly.pdbx_seq_one_letter_code
_entity_poly.pdbx_strand_id
1 'polypeptide(L)' 'LSRHLFVSEGFAGDHADYHDPRNSFLDQVLARRIGMPITLCALLLEVGRRLDIALDGVGMPGHFLV' A
#
# COMPACT_ATOMS: atom_id res chain seq x y z
N LEU A 1 -2.75 -8.36 9.74
CA LEU A 1 -2.95 -7.95 8.34
C LEU A 1 -1.66 -7.44 7.67
N SER A 2 -1.02 -6.39 8.21
CA SER A 2 0.23 -5.82 7.65
C SER A 2 1.31 -6.87 7.34
N ARG A 3 1.66 -7.75 8.29
CA ARG A 3 2.63 -8.85 8.05
C ARG A 3 2.24 -9.75 6.87
N HIS A 4 0.96 -10.04 6.71
CA HIS A 4 0.51 -10.90 5.61
C HIS A 4 0.71 -10.19 4.28
N LEU A 5 0.24 -8.95 4.13
CA LEU A 5 0.38 -8.20 2.88
C LEU A 5 1.84 -7.88 2.52
N PHE A 6 2.63 -7.36 3.46
CA PHE A 6 3.96 -6.83 3.14
C PHE A 6 5.10 -7.84 3.31
N VAL A 7 4.87 -8.95 4.01
CA VAL A 7 5.89 -10.01 4.19
C VAL A 7 5.51 -11.30 3.47
N SER A 8 4.27 -11.78 3.63
CA SER A 8 3.86 -13.05 3.02
C SER A 8 3.51 -12.89 1.54
N GLU A 9 2.72 -11.86 1.21
CA GLU A 9 2.33 -11.54 -0.17
C GLU A 9 3.36 -10.66 -0.90
N GLY A 10 4.33 -10.08 -0.18
CA GLY A 10 5.48 -9.39 -0.77
C GLY A 10 5.16 -8.04 -1.41
N PHE A 11 4.09 -7.36 -0.97
CA PHE A 11 3.87 -5.97 -1.36
C PHE A 11 4.97 -5.07 -0.78
N ALA A 12 5.61 -4.25 -1.61
CA ALA A 12 6.73 -3.42 -1.20
C ALA A 12 6.75 -2.05 -1.91
N GLY A 13 7.55 -1.13 -1.37
CA GLY A 13 7.86 0.14 -2.02
C GLY A 13 8.79 -0.06 -3.21
N ASP A 14 8.71 0.82 -4.21
CA ASP A 14 9.69 0.83 -5.31
C ASP A 14 10.98 1.52 -4.86
N HIS A 15 12.02 0.72 -4.62
CA HIS A 15 13.34 1.21 -4.26
C HIS A 15 14.23 1.50 -5.48
N ALA A 16 13.84 1.05 -6.66
CA ALA A 16 14.62 1.21 -7.89
C ALA A 16 14.18 2.47 -8.66
N ASP A 17 12.87 2.69 -8.77
CA ASP A 17 12.28 3.87 -9.40
C ASP A 17 11.05 4.33 -8.62
N TYR A 18 11.30 5.15 -7.59
CA TYR A 18 10.24 5.70 -6.75
C TYR A 18 9.20 6.50 -7.57
N HIS A 19 9.62 7.17 -8.65
CA HIS A 19 8.77 8.07 -9.42
C HIS A 19 8.05 7.41 -10.59
N ASP A 20 8.18 6.10 -10.77
CA ASP A 20 7.42 5.35 -11.77
C ASP A 20 5.90 5.56 -11.55
N PRO A 21 5.17 6.12 -12.54
CA PRO A 21 3.74 6.42 -12.39
C PRO A 21 2.89 5.18 -12.09
N ARG A 22 3.36 3.98 -12.47
CA ARG A 22 2.69 2.72 -12.18
C ARG A 22 2.61 2.42 -10.68
N ASN A 23 3.45 3.05 -9.85
CA ASN A 23 3.40 2.92 -8.39
C ASN A 23 2.13 3.53 -7.76
N SER A 24 1.38 4.32 -8.55
CA SER A 24 0.12 4.96 -8.14
C SER A 24 -1.13 4.30 -8.74
N PHE A 25 -0.99 3.42 -9.73
CA PHE A 25 -2.12 2.73 -10.35
C PHE A 25 -2.40 1.41 -9.63
N LEU A 26 -3.55 1.30 -8.96
CA LEU A 26 -3.84 0.16 -8.08
C LEU A 26 -3.81 -1.19 -8.82
N ASP A 27 -4.26 -1.25 -10.07
CA ASP A 27 -4.16 -2.44 -10.92
C ASP A 27 -2.71 -2.87 -11.13
N GLN A 28 -1.81 -1.91 -11.39
CA GLN A 28 -0.38 -2.17 -11.56
C GLN A 28 0.27 -2.56 -10.24
N VAL A 29 -0.09 -1.92 -9.12
CA VAL A 29 0.41 -2.27 -7.79
C VAL A 29 0.00 -3.68 -7.41
N LEU A 30 -1.24 -4.09 -7.68
CA LEU A 30 -1.71 -5.45 -7.43
C LEU A 30 -0.97 -6.48 -8.30
N ALA A 31 -0.73 -6.18 -9.58
CA ALA A 31 -0.04 -7.09 -10.49
C ALA A 31 1.45 -7.22 -10.18
N ARG A 32 2.12 -6.10 -9.87
CA ARG A 32 3.58 -6.04 -9.64
C ARG A 32 3.98 -6.27 -8.19
N ARG A 33 3.04 -6.08 -7.25
CA ARG A 33 3.28 -6.00 -5.80
C ARG A 33 4.28 -4.90 -5.40
N ILE A 34 4.42 -3.89 -6.25
CA ILE A 34 5.32 -2.74 -6.03
C ILE A 34 4.48 -1.48 -6.16
N GLY A 35 4.56 -0.58 -5.18
CA GLY A 35 3.76 0.64 -5.17
C GLY A 35 4.35 1.78 -4.35
N MET A 36 3.70 2.94 -4.42
CA MET A 36 4.03 4.13 -3.64
C MET A 36 3.52 3.94 -2.20
N PRO A 37 4.16 4.52 -1.16
CA PRO A 37 3.71 4.37 0.23
C PRO A 37 2.22 4.66 0.45
N ILE A 38 1.68 5.72 -0.15
CA ILE A 38 0.25 6.06 -0.03
C ILE A 38 -0.66 5.02 -0.70
N THR A 39 -0.25 4.45 -1.84
CA THR A 39 -1.02 3.39 -2.53
C THR A 39 -1.02 2.09 -1.72
N LEU A 40 0.11 1.75 -1.09
CA LEU A 40 0.22 0.60 -0.20
C LEU A 40 -0.63 0.77 1.08
N CYS A 41 -0.73 2.00 1.59
CA CYS A 41 -1.66 2.32 2.67
C CYS A 41 -3.12 2.13 2.24
N ALA A 42 -3.48 2.60 1.04
CA ALA A 42 -4.83 2.40 0.49
C ALA A 42 -5.18 0.91 0.33
N LEU A 43 -4.22 0.10 -0.14
CA LEU A 43 -4.37 -1.37 -0.18
C LEU A 43 -4.65 -1.94 1.21
N LEU A 44 -3.87 -1.55 2.24
CA LEU A 44 -4.04 -2.04 3.60
C LEU A 44 -5.42 -1.66 4.18
N LEU A 45 -5.83 -0.40 4.03
CA LEU A 45 -7.15 0.08 4.47
C LEU A 45 -8.27 -0.70 3.80
N GLU A 46 -8.20 -0.89 2.48
CA GLU A 46 -9.26 -1.56 1.72
C GLU A 46 -9.36 -3.07 2.01
N VAL A 47 -8.23 -3.72 2.29
CA VAL A 47 -8.25 -5.12 2.74
C VAL A 47 -8.78 -5.20 4.17
N GLY A 48 -8.36 -4.30 5.07
CA GLY A 48 -8.88 -4.23 6.43
C GLY A 48 -10.40 -4.04 6.47
N ARG A 49 -10.91 -3.10 5.67
CA ARG A 49 -12.35 -2.81 5.54
C ARG A 49 -13.15 -4.03 5.08
N ARG A 50 -12.63 -4.85 4.15
CA ARG A 50 -13.31 -6.08 3.68
C ARG A 50 -13.30 -7.20 4.71
N LEU A 51 -12.37 -7.15 5.66
CA LEU A 51 -12.25 -8.11 6.76
C LEU A 51 -12.92 -7.60 8.05
N ASP A 52 -13.68 -6.50 7.99
CA ASP A 52 -14.27 -5.80 9.14
C ASP A 52 -13.24 -5.43 10.23
N ILE A 53 -12.00 -5.16 9.82
CA ILE A 53 -10.93 -4.65 10.68
C ILE A 53 -10.92 -3.12 10.59
N ALA A 54 -11.20 -2.46 11.72
CA ALA A 54 -11.10 -1.01 11.80
C ALA A 54 -9.64 -0.56 11.70
N LEU A 55 -9.33 0.18 10.62
CA LEU A 55 -8.04 0.81 10.37
C LEU A 55 -8.29 2.26 9.96
N ASP A 56 -7.50 3.18 10.48
CA ASP A 56 -7.62 4.61 10.22
C ASP A 56 -6.38 5.12 9.50
N GLY A 57 -6.59 5.99 8.51
CA GLY A 57 -5.51 6.69 7.84
C GLY A 57 -5.14 7.98 8.57
N VAL A 58 -3.84 8.18 8.83
CA VAL A 58 -3.31 9.39 9.46
C VAL A 58 -2.48 10.18 8.44
N GLY A 59 -2.93 11.40 8.15
CA GLY A 59 -2.16 12.36 7.37
C GLY A 59 -1.03 12.96 8.20
N MET A 60 0.19 12.96 7.66
CA MET A 60 1.35 13.65 8.21
C MET A 60 1.97 14.56 7.14
N PRO A 61 2.77 15.57 7.50
CA PRO A 61 3.47 16.40 6.53
C PRO A 61 4.27 15.54 5.53
N GLY A 62 3.85 15.55 4.26
CA GLY A 62 4.46 14.78 3.17
C GLY A 62 4.24 13.26 3.22
N HIS A 63 3.45 12.73 4.16
CA HIS A 63 3.28 11.29 4.35
C HIS A 63 1.83 10.92 4.69
N PHE A 64 1.49 9.65 4.47
CA PHE A 64 0.23 9.06 4.89
C PHE A 64 0.53 7.70 5.51
N LEU A 65 -0.05 7.43 6.68
CA LEU A 65 0.21 6.23 7.48
C LEU A 65 -1.09 5.54 7.84
N VAL A 66 -1.01 4.25 8.10
CA VAL A 66 -2.10 3.36 8.52
C VAL A 66 -1.55 2.40 9.57
#